data_AF-A0A329M1H9-F1
#
_entry.id   AF-A0A329M1H9-F1
#
_cell.length_a   1.000
_cell.length_b   1.000
_cell.length_c   1.000
_cell.angle_alpha   90.00
_cell.angle_beta   90.00
_cell.angle_gamma   90.00
#
_symmetry.space_group_name_H-M   'P 1'
#
loop_
_entity.id
_entity.type
_entity.pdbx_description
1 polymer ?
#
loop_
_entity_poly.entity_id
_entity_poly.type
_entity_poly.pdbx_seq_one_letter_code
_entity_poly.pdbx_strand_id
1 'polypeptide(L)'
;MDREEDVSHLAEAQTVRTPRSKEWIMTALLQLMEHTGYSDISILQIADKAGVVRQTFYRNYKDKDEVLFASITELFEQFFGDFGKESLWSERLFIRLFDKWKHRLPPALLNNITNKDRKVRQILYRSLSFCLDRMIAEAAGEETGEGLSESRYYARASLSSVIHVMLIDWTLSGFRLPPEEMGAICFQLTASMRDELGRVAADRGF
;
A
#
# COMPACT_ATOMS: atom_id res chain seq x y z
N MET A 1 37.60 19.84 45.90
CA MET A 1 38.91 19.33 45.49
C MET A 1 39.06 17.90 45.99
N ASP A 2 38.59 16.84 45.36
CA ASP A 2 37.65 16.57 44.25
C ASP A 2 37.63 15.04 44.19
N ARG A 3 36.50 14.39 44.48
CA ARG A 3 36.27 12.95 44.22
C ARG A 3 34.77 12.68 44.18
N GLU A 4 34.08 13.20 43.16
CA GLU A 4 32.69 12.81 42.89
C GLU A 4 32.29 12.96 41.41
N GLU A 5 33.25 12.86 40.49
CA GLU A 5 32.99 12.87 39.04
C GLU A 5 33.58 11.60 38.39
N ASP A 6 32.97 10.43 38.58
CA ASP A 6 33.22 9.30 37.67
C ASP A 6 32.14 8.21 37.69
N VAL A 7 30.86 8.58 37.54
CA VAL A 7 29.80 7.57 37.30
C VAL A 7 28.74 8.02 36.26
N SER A 8 28.90 9.17 35.58
CA SER A 8 27.87 9.68 34.66
C SER A 8 28.05 9.29 33.18
N HIS A 9 28.95 8.35 32.83
CA HIS A 9 29.26 8.04 31.42
C HIS A 9 28.57 6.79 30.83
N LEU A 10 27.56 6.19 31.48
CA LEU A 10 26.91 4.97 30.95
C LEU A 10 25.39 5.02 30.73
N ALA A 11 24.76 6.19 30.74
CA ALA A 11 23.30 6.29 30.61
C ALA A 11 22.80 7.22 29.50
N GLU A 12 23.58 7.45 28.44
CA GLU A 12 23.11 8.22 27.28
C GLU A 12 23.26 7.45 25.97
N ALA A 13 22.72 6.23 25.93
CA ALA A 13 22.19 5.68 24.68
C ALA A 13 20.91 6.44 24.31
N GLN A 14 21.06 7.73 23.97
CA GLN A 14 20.00 8.58 23.49
C GLN A 14 19.37 7.91 22.26
N THR A 15 18.13 7.46 22.47
CA THR A 15 17.29 6.83 21.47
C THR A 15 17.04 7.83 20.36
N VAL A 16 17.82 7.72 19.28
CA VAL A 16 17.59 8.43 18.02
C VAL A 16 16.26 7.91 17.44
N ARG A 17 15.15 8.49 17.91
CA ARG A 17 13.79 8.33 17.35
C ARG A 17 13.85 8.78 15.90
N THR A 18 13.96 7.88 14.92
CA THR A 18 14.14 8.31 13.53
C THR A 18 13.37 7.47 12.49
N PRO A 19 12.84 8.11 11.43
CA PRO A 19 12.26 7.47 10.24
C PRO A 19 13.06 6.27 9.70
N ARG A 20 14.38 6.33 9.86
CA ARG A 20 15.34 5.31 9.42
C ARG A 20 15.02 3.90 9.91
N SER A 21 14.59 3.71 11.16
CA SER A 21 14.27 2.36 11.65
C SER A 21 13.05 1.76 10.94
N LYS A 22 12.05 2.57 10.58
CA LYS A 22 10.89 2.10 9.80
C LYS A 22 11.32 1.68 8.41
N GLU A 23 12.07 2.53 7.72
CA GLU A 23 12.62 2.26 6.39
C GLU A 23 13.49 0.98 6.37
N TRP A 24 14.34 0.78 7.38
CA TRP A 24 15.17 -0.42 7.49
C TRP A 24 14.34 -1.69 7.71
N ILE A 25 13.31 -1.64 8.56
CA ILE A 25 12.42 -2.77 8.80
C ILE A 25 11.63 -3.12 7.53
N MET A 26 11.11 -2.12 6.83
CA MET A 26 10.37 -2.31 5.56
C MET A 26 11.28 -2.89 4.49
N THR A 27 12.47 -2.32 4.31
CA THR A 27 13.48 -2.80 3.35
C THR A 27 13.89 -4.24 3.66
N ALA A 28 14.14 -4.56 4.92
CA ALA A 28 14.51 -5.91 5.35
C ALA A 28 13.41 -6.93 5.05
N LEU A 29 12.14 -6.59 5.31
CA LEU A 29 11.02 -7.46 4.98
C LEU A 29 10.92 -7.71 3.47
N LEU A 30 10.99 -6.65 2.64
CA LEU A 30 10.93 -6.78 1.18
C LEU A 30 12.08 -7.65 0.65
N GLN A 31 13.31 -7.43 1.12
CA GLN A 31 14.46 -8.26 0.74
C GLN A 31 14.29 -9.74 1.11
N LEU A 32 13.73 -10.05 2.28
CA LEU A 32 13.45 -11.44 2.67
C LEU A 32 12.38 -12.07 1.78
N MET A 33 11.36 -11.30 1.40
CA MET A 33 10.26 -11.74 0.54
C MET A 33 10.70 -12.08 -0.90
N GLU A 34 11.85 -11.61 -1.36
CA GLU A 34 12.41 -11.96 -2.67
C GLU A 34 12.81 -13.44 -2.76
N HIS A 35 13.14 -14.07 -1.63
CA HIS A 35 13.65 -15.45 -1.60
C HIS A 35 12.85 -16.39 -0.69
N THR A 36 12.05 -15.85 0.23
CA THR A 36 11.26 -16.60 1.20
C THR A 36 9.79 -16.22 1.09
N GLY A 37 8.88 -17.20 1.14
CA GLY A 37 7.45 -16.94 1.17
C GLY A 37 7.08 -16.07 2.38
N TYR A 38 6.26 -15.04 2.17
CA TYR A 38 5.92 -14.07 3.21
C TYR A 38 5.43 -14.72 4.50
N SER A 39 4.58 -15.73 4.37
CA SER A 39 4.02 -16.46 5.52
C SER A 39 5.08 -17.08 6.42
N ASP A 40 6.23 -17.49 5.87
CA ASP A 40 7.31 -18.19 6.57
C ASP A 40 8.33 -17.24 7.23
N ILE A 41 8.28 -15.94 6.92
CA ILE A 41 9.19 -14.95 7.49
C ILE A 41 8.79 -14.62 8.94
N SER A 42 9.72 -14.73 9.88
CA SER A 42 9.51 -14.35 11.28
C SER A 42 9.93 -12.90 11.57
N ILE A 43 9.36 -12.31 12.62
CA ILE A 43 9.77 -10.99 13.12
C ILE A 43 11.25 -10.97 13.52
N LEU A 44 11.77 -12.09 14.05
CA LEU A 44 13.19 -12.20 14.40
C LEU A 44 14.07 -12.05 13.15
N GLN A 45 13.77 -12.78 12.07
CA GLN A 45 14.51 -12.66 10.82
C GLN A 45 14.46 -11.23 10.24
N ILE A 46 13.31 -10.55 10.34
CA ILE A 46 13.18 -9.15 9.90
C ILE A 46 14.07 -8.24 10.74
N ALA A 47 14.01 -8.37 12.07
CA ALA A 47 14.78 -7.55 12.99
C ALA A 47 16.30 -7.75 12.79
N ASP A 48 16.74 -9.01 12.67
CA ASP A 48 18.13 -9.37 12.41
C ASP A 48 18.61 -8.80 11.07
N LYS A 49 17.80 -8.95 10.00
CA LYS A 49 18.12 -8.42 8.66
C LYS A 49 18.17 -6.89 8.63
N ALA A 50 17.30 -6.22 9.39
CA ALA A 50 17.26 -4.77 9.51
C ALA A 50 18.36 -4.19 10.42
N GLY A 51 19.12 -5.04 11.12
CA GLY A 51 20.13 -4.59 12.08
C GLY A 51 19.52 -3.90 13.31
N VAL A 52 18.32 -4.29 13.72
CA VAL A 52 17.62 -3.72 14.88
C VAL A 52 17.28 -4.79 15.90
N VAL A 53 17.26 -4.42 17.19
CA VAL A 53 16.75 -5.31 18.24
C VAL A 53 15.23 -5.46 18.16
N ARG A 54 14.67 -6.60 18.60
CA ARG A 54 13.22 -6.87 18.58
C ARG A 54 12.36 -5.78 19.22
N GLN A 55 12.83 -5.15 20.31
CA GLN A 55 12.11 -4.05 20.95
C GLN A 55 11.96 -2.83 20.03
N THR A 56 12.95 -2.58 19.16
CA THR A 56 12.88 -1.53 18.13
C THR A 56 11.88 -1.87 17.04
N PHE A 57 11.74 -3.15 16.67
CA PHE A 57 10.65 -3.57 15.78
C PHE A 57 9.29 -3.24 16.38
N TYR A 58 9.01 -3.72 17.60
CA TYR A 58 7.69 -3.54 18.25
C TYR A 58 7.36 -2.09 18.61
N ARG A 59 8.35 -1.21 18.73
CA ARG A 59 8.13 0.23 18.87
C ARG A 59 7.59 0.88 17.59
N ASN A 60 7.86 0.29 16.43
CA ASN A 60 7.48 0.83 15.13
C ASN A 60 6.26 0.12 14.51
N TYR A 61 6.12 -1.19 14.74
CA TYR A 61 5.07 -2.02 14.15
C TYR A 61 4.62 -3.11 15.12
N LYS A 62 3.32 -3.38 15.14
CA LYS A 62 2.68 -4.45 15.92
C LYS A 62 3.10 -5.83 15.43
N ASP A 63 3.17 -6.01 14.12
CA ASP A 63 3.50 -7.27 13.45
C ASP A 63 4.06 -7.03 12.04
N LYS A 64 4.44 -8.11 11.34
CA LYS A 64 4.92 -8.03 9.95
C LYS A 64 3.85 -7.62 8.94
N ASP A 65 2.56 -7.83 9.26
CA ASP A 65 1.46 -7.45 8.37
C ASP A 65 1.32 -5.93 8.31
N GLU A 66 1.55 -5.24 9.43
CA GLU A 66 1.58 -3.78 9.48
C GLU A 66 2.75 -3.20 8.67
N VAL A 67 3.93 -3.83 8.74
CA VAL A 67 5.10 -3.45 7.92
C VAL A 67 4.78 -3.57 6.43
N LEU A 68 4.24 -4.72 6.01
CA LEU A 68 3.91 -4.96 4.61
C LEU A 68 2.78 -4.04 4.13
N PHE A 69 1.78 -3.81 4.97
CA PHE A 69 0.70 -2.87 4.66
C PHE A 69 1.22 -1.46 4.45
N ALA A 70 2.07 -0.95 5.35
CA ALA A 70 2.70 0.36 5.17
C ALA A 70 3.49 0.43 3.86
N SER A 71 4.27 -0.62 3.56
CA SER A 71 5.10 -0.67 2.34
C SER A 71 4.28 -0.66 1.05
N ILE A 72 3.19 -1.41 1.01
CA ILE A 72 2.30 -1.48 -0.16
C ILE A 72 1.45 -0.21 -0.26
N THR A 73 1.01 0.36 0.86
CA THR A 73 0.30 1.65 0.88
C THR A 73 1.18 2.75 0.31
N GLU A 74 2.45 2.85 0.72
CA GLU A 74 3.40 3.81 0.13
C GLU A 74 3.61 3.57 -1.38
N LEU A 75 3.66 2.31 -1.83
CA LEU A 75 3.73 1.98 -3.26
C LEU A 75 2.52 2.52 -4.04
N PHE A 76 1.30 2.29 -3.54
CA PHE A 76 0.09 2.80 -4.19
C PHE A 76 -0.02 4.32 -4.09
N GLU A 77 0.35 4.93 -2.96
CA GLU A 77 0.42 6.39 -2.83
C GLU A 77 1.40 6.99 -3.85
N GLN A 78 2.53 6.35 -4.14
CA GLN A 78 3.43 6.79 -5.23
C GLN A 78 2.82 6.57 -6.61
N PHE A 79 1.96 5.56 -6.78
CA PHE A 79 1.26 5.34 -8.04
C PHE A 79 0.25 6.45 -8.30
N PHE A 80 -0.47 6.85 -7.24
CA PHE A 80 -1.53 7.87 -7.28
C PHE A 80 -1.04 9.31 -7.03
N GLY A 81 0.16 9.51 -6.48
CA GLY A 81 0.65 10.84 -6.08
C GLY A 81 1.00 11.78 -7.23
N ASP A 82 1.16 11.25 -8.45
CA ASP A 82 1.48 12.05 -9.64
C ASP A 82 0.23 12.60 -10.36
N PHE A 83 -0.97 12.46 -9.78
CA PHE A 83 -2.21 12.98 -10.37
C PHE A 83 -2.55 14.35 -9.77
N GLY A 84 -2.61 15.37 -10.61
CA GLY A 84 -3.33 16.59 -10.27
C GLY A 84 -4.83 16.30 -10.16
N LYS A 85 -5.64 17.32 -9.84
CA LYS A 85 -7.12 17.24 -9.75
C LYS A 85 -7.84 16.76 -11.03
N GLU A 86 -7.12 16.38 -12.07
CA GLU A 86 -7.62 15.77 -13.30
C GLU A 86 -8.29 14.42 -12.98
N SER A 87 -9.56 14.52 -12.62
CA SER A 87 -10.56 13.47 -12.46
C SER A 87 -10.01 12.09 -12.06
N LEU A 88 -10.25 11.74 -10.78
CA LEU A 88 -10.19 10.37 -10.26
C LEU A 88 -10.94 9.32 -11.11
N TRP A 89 -11.73 9.79 -12.07
CA TRP A 89 -12.57 9.00 -12.95
C TRP A 89 -12.11 9.05 -14.40
N SER A 90 -10.83 9.36 -14.68
CA SER A 90 -10.26 9.37 -16.03
C SER A 90 -9.66 8.03 -16.43
N GLU A 91 -9.76 7.66 -17.71
CA GLU A 91 -9.13 6.45 -18.26
C GLU A 91 -7.61 6.48 -18.10
N ARG A 92 -7.01 7.67 -18.23
CA ARG A 92 -5.57 7.88 -18.05
C ARG A 92 -5.07 7.48 -16.67
N LEU A 93 -5.87 7.65 -15.61
CA LEU A 93 -5.53 7.18 -14.27
C LEU A 93 -5.35 5.65 -14.24
N PHE A 94 -6.27 4.92 -14.85
CA PHE A 94 -6.22 3.46 -14.92
C PHE A 94 -5.02 3.00 -15.75
N ILE A 95 -4.82 3.56 -16.95
CA ILE A 95 -3.67 3.23 -17.80
C ILE A 95 -2.35 3.42 -17.02
N ARG A 96 -2.19 4.55 -16.32
CA ARG A 96 -0.99 4.81 -15.51
C ARG A 96 -0.84 3.89 -14.31
N LEU A 97 -1.95 3.49 -13.67
CA LEU A 97 -1.91 2.50 -12.59
C LEU A 97 -1.34 1.17 -13.10
N PHE A 98 -1.86 0.65 -14.21
CA PHE A 98 -1.37 -0.60 -14.81
C PHE A 98 0.05 -0.47 -15.35
N ASP A 99 0.42 0.68 -15.92
CA ASP A 99 1.78 0.97 -16.37
C ASP A 99 2.78 0.94 -15.21
N LYS A 100 2.50 1.71 -14.14
CA LYS A 100 3.35 1.72 -12.95
C LYS A 100 3.40 0.36 -12.28
N TRP A 101 2.29 -0.37 -12.22
CA TRP A 101 2.28 -1.72 -11.69
C TRP A 101 3.24 -2.63 -12.47
N LYS A 102 3.16 -2.67 -13.80
CA LYS A 102 4.05 -3.52 -14.61
C LYS A 102 5.53 -3.16 -14.44
N HIS A 103 5.85 -1.85 -14.40
CA HIS A 103 7.23 -1.38 -14.44
C HIS A 103 7.88 -1.16 -13.06
N ARG A 104 7.08 -1.02 -12.00
CA ARG A 104 7.56 -0.67 -10.65
C ARG A 104 7.13 -1.66 -9.56
N LEU A 105 6.46 -2.75 -9.89
CA LEU A 105 6.14 -3.81 -8.91
C LEU A 105 7.45 -4.38 -8.32
N PRO A 106 7.67 -4.29 -6.99
CA PRO A 106 8.86 -4.83 -6.36
C PRO A 106 9.02 -6.34 -6.61
N PRO A 107 10.25 -6.84 -6.84
CA PRO A 107 10.51 -8.28 -7.02
C PRO A 107 9.92 -9.14 -5.89
N ALA A 108 9.97 -8.63 -4.65
CA ALA A 108 9.35 -9.21 -3.47
C ALA A 108 7.85 -9.51 -3.68
N LEU A 109 7.08 -8.55 -4.19
CA LEU A 109 5.65 -8.71 -4.42
C LEU A 109 5.39 -9.58 -5.64
N LEU A 110 6.14 -9.42 -6.73
CA LEU A 110 6.04 -10.27 -7.92
C LEU A 110 6.23 -11.75 -7.58
N ASN A 111 7.28 -12.08 -6.82
CA ASN A 111 7.57 -13.44 -6.37
C ASN A 111 6.42 -14.00 -5.53
N ASN A 112 5.93 -13.26 -4.54
CA ASN A 112 4.87 -13.74 -3.65
C ASN A 112 3.49 -13.84 -4.33
N ILE A 113 3.18 -12.95 -5.29
CA ILE A 113 1.98 -13.07 -6.11
C ILE A 113 2.06 -14.33 -6.98
N THR A 114 3.21 -14.56 -7.64
CA THR A 114 3.45 -15.73 -8.49
C THR A 114 3.37 -17.04 -7.70
N ASN A 115 3.90 -17.05 -6.48
CA ASN A 115 3.78 -18.15 -5.52
C ASN A 115 2.39 -18.26 -4.89
N LYS A 116 1.44 -17.39 -5.29
CA LYS A 116 0.04 -17.39 -4.83
C LYS A 116 -0.07 -17.26 -3.30
N ASP A 117 0.83 -16.51 -2.65
CA ASP A 117 0.73 -16.25 -1.21
C ASP A 117 -0.61 -15.56 -0.90
N ARG A 118 -1.42 -16.19 -0.05
CA ARG A 118 -2.78 -15.71 0.27
C ARG A 118 -2.75 -14.43 1.11
N LYS A 119 -1.77 -14.33 2.01
CA LYS A 119 -1.67 -13.23 2.96
C LYS A 119 -1.16 -11.97 2.28
N VAL A 120 -0.19 -12.10 1.37
CA VAL A 120 0.24 -10.99 0.51
C VAL A 120 -0.91 -10.47 -0.34
N ARG A 121 -1.70 -11.36 -0.95
CA ARG A 121 -2.90 -10.96 -1.72
C ARG A 121 -3.93 -10.22 -0.87
N GLN A 122 -4.17 -10.66 0.37
CA GLN A 122 -5.05 -9.99 1.31
C GLN A 122 -4.55 -8.58 1.67
N ILE A 123 -3.26 -8.45 1.98
CA ILE A 123 -2.67 -7.16 2.37
C ILE A 123 -2.65 -6.20 1.17
N LEU A 124 -2.37 -6.69 -0.04
CA LEU A 124 -2.50 -5.94 -1.29
C LEU A 124 -3.89 -5.34 -1.47
N TYR A 125 -4.95 -6.14 -1.28
CA TYR A 125 -6.32 -5.65 -1.35
C TYR A 125 -6.59 -4.57 -0.30
N ARG A 126 -6.16 -4.82 0.95
CA ARG A 126 -6.36 -3.87 2.06
C ARG A 126 -5.67 -2.53 1.79
N SER A 127 -4.43 -2.54 1.31
CA SER A 127 -3.67 -1.33 0.98
C SER A 127 -4.28 -0.58 -0.21
N LEU A 128 -4.65 -1.29 -1.28
CA LEU A 128 -5.32 -0.68 -2.43
C LEU A 128 -6.65 -0.02 -2.01
N SER A 129 -7.49 -0.75 -1.27
CA SER A 129 -8.76 -0.22 -0.78
C SER A 129 -8.51 1.03 0.05
N PHE A 130 -7.59 0.98 1.02
CA PHE A 130 -7.27 2.14 1.84
C PHE A 130 -6.83 3.38 1.03
N CYS A 131 -6.02 3.20 -0.01
CA CYS A 131 -5.60 4.30 -0.88
C CYS A 131 -6.75 4.87 -1.71
N LEU A 132 -7.54 4.01 -2.37
CA LEU A 132 -8.69 4.43 -3.17
C LEU A 132 -9.74 5.14 -2.30
N ASP A 133 -9.99 4.59 -1.12
CA ASP A 133 -10.88 5.15 -0.12
C ASP A 133 -10.53 6.59 0.25
N ARG A 134 -9.24 6.86 0.49
CA ARG A 134 -8.73 8.20 0.78
C ARG A 134 -8.86 9.13 -0.42
N MET A 135 -8.51 8.64 -1.62
CA MET A 135 -8.64 9.44 -2.84
C MET A 135 -10.08 9.85 -3.09
N ILE A 136 -11.02 8.91 -2.99
CA ILE A 136 -12.47 9.16 -3.19
C ILE A 136 -12.98 10.17 -2.16
N ALA A 137 -12.63 10.01 -0.89
CA ALA A 137 -13.02 10.95 0.16
C ALA A 137 -12.48 12.37 -0.10
N GLU A 138 -11.21 12.48 -0.51
CA GLU A 138 -10.57 13.75 -0.84
C GLU A 138 -11.26 14.46 -2.02
N ALA A 139 -11.63 13.73 -3.08
CA ALA A 139 -12.34 14.34 -4.21
C ALA A 139 -13.80 14.67 -3.92
N ALA A 140 -14.46 13.96 -3.01
CA ALA A 140 -15.83 14.26 -2.60
C ALA A 140 -15.92 15.42 -1.60
N GLY A 141 -14.77 15.88 -1.07
CA GLY A 141 -14.72 16.82 0.05
C GLY A 141 -15.38 16.25 1.31
N GLU A 142 -15.40 14.93 1.45
CA GLU A 142 -15.98 14.22 2.60
C GLU A 142 -14.89 13.99 3.66
N GLU A 143 -15.15 14.39 4.91
CA GLU A 143 -14.41 13.79 6.02
C GLU A 143 -14.82 12.32 6.11
N THR A 144 -13.85 11.42 6.23
CA THR A 144 -14.10 9.99 6.44
C THR A 144 -14.99 9.78 7.67
N GLY A 145 -16.31 9.60 7.48
CA GLY A 145 -17.22 9.42 8.61
C GLY A 145 -18.71 9.70 8.37
N GLU A 146 -19.12 10.43 7.33
CA GLU A 146 -20.55 10.55 7.00
C GLU A 146 -21.07 9.23 6.40
N GLY A 147 -22.19 8.72 6.92
CA GLY A 147 -22.76 7.43 6.53
C GLY A 147 -23.05 7.35 5.03
N LEU A 148 -22.21 6.63 4.29
CA LEU A 148 -22.43 6.34 2.88
C LEU A 148 -23.76 5.59 2.71
N SER A 149 -24.48 5.86 1.62
CA SER A 149 -25.56 4.96 1.22
C SER A 149 -25.00 3.54 1.01
N GLU A 150 -25.82 2.53 1.25
CA GLU A 150 -25.46 1.13 0.97
C GLU A 150 -24.93 0.97 -0.48
N SER A 151 -25.56 1.65 -1.44
CA SER A 151 -25.11 1.64 -2.85
C SER A 151 -23.68 2.16 -3.02
N ARG A 152 -23.31 3.26 -2.36
CA ARG A 152 -21.96 3.84 -2.43
C ARG A 152 -20.94 2.98 -1.69
N TYR A 153 -21.31 2.41 -0.54
CA TYR A 153 -20.47 1.45 0.17
C TYR A 153 -20.10 0.27 -0.74
N TYR A 154 -21.09 -0.37 -1.37
CA TYR A 154 -20.85 -1.49 -2.27
C TYR A 154 -20.14 -1.07 -3.57
N ALA A 155 -20.41 0.13 -4.11
CA ALA A 155 -19.69 0.64 -5.28
C ALA A 155 -18.19 0.82 -5.00
N ARG A 156 -17.84 1.41 -3.85
CA ARG A 156 -16.45 1.59 -3.40
C ARG A 156 -15.75 0.25 -3.18
N ALA A 157 -16.38 -0.67 -2.43
CA ALA A 157 -15.82 -2.00 -2.20
C ALA A 157 -15.64 -2.80 -3.50
N SER A 158 -16.59 -2.69 -4.43
CA SER A 158 -16.54 -3.37 -5.73
C SER A 158 -15.45 -2.80 -6.63
N LEU A 159 -15.28 -1.48 -6.67
CA LEU A 159 -14.21 -0.83 -7.44
C LEU A 159 -12.83 -1.33 -6.99
N SER A 160 -12.56 -1.29 -5.68
CA SER A 160 -11.33 -1.81 -5.09
C SER A 160 -11.10 -3.29 -5.41
N SER A 161 -12.18 -4.09 -5.36
CA SER A 161 -12.13 -5.53 -5.65
C SER A 161 -11.82 -5.82 -7.13
N VAL A 162 -12.44 -5.10 -8.07
CA VAL A 162 -12.20 -5.28 -9.51
C VAL A 162 -10.77 -4.88 -9.87
N ILE A 163 -10.29 -3.74 -9.39
CA ILE A 163 -8.90 -3.31 -9.64
C ILE A 163 -7.93 -4.34 -9.04
N HIS A 164 -8.16 -4.80 -7.81
CA HIS A 164 -7.32 -5.81 -7.18
C HIS A 164 -7.26 -7.11 -7.99
N VAL A 165 -8.41 -7.69 -8.34
CA VAL A 165 -8.43 -8.97 -9.08
C VAL A 165 -7.76 -8.84 -10.44
N MET A 166 -7.95 -7.72 -11.13
CA MET A 166 -7.33 -7.44 -12.41
C MET A 166 -5.80 -7.31 -12.31
N LEU A 167 -5.28 -6.59 -11.30
CA LEU A 167 -3.83 -6.50 -11.07
C LEU A 167 -3.22 -7.87 -10.77
N ILE A 168 -3.87 -8.67 -9.92
CA ILE A 168 -3.38 -10.00 -9.53
C ILE A 168 -3.42 -10.97 -10.72
N ASP A 169 -4.56 -11.08 -11.41
CA ASP A 169 -4.71 -12.00 -12.53
C ASP A 169 -3.78 -11.63 -13.70
N TRP A 170 -3.66 -10.34 -14.01
CA TRP A 170 -2.75 -9.87 -15.05
C TRP A 170 -1.29 -10.18 -14.71
N THR A 171 -0.88 -10.02 -13.46
CA THR A 171 0.45 -10.44 -12.98
C THR A 171 0.66 -11.94 -13.16
N LEU A 172 -0.30 -12.77 -12.72
CA LEU A 172 -0.25 -14.24 -12.83
C LEU A 172 -0.27 -14.72 -14.29
N SER A 173 -0.89 -13.96 -15.19
CA SER A 173 -0.93 -14.26 -16.61
C SER A 173 0.40 -14.00 -17.33
N GLY A 174 1.34 -13.32 -16.67
CA GLY A 174 2.59 -12.85 -17.27
C GLY A 174 2.45 -11.54 -18.04
N PHE A 175 1.54 -10.65 -17.59
CA PHE A 175 1.25 -9.37 -18.24
C PHE A 175 0.88 -9.50 -19.74
N ARG A 176 -0.04 -10.43 -20.08
CA ARG A 176 -0.37 -10.80 -21.47
C ARG A 176 -0.80 -9.63 -22.36
N LEU A 177 -1.52 -8.67 -21.79
CA LEU A 177 -1.93 -7.44 -22.46
C LEU A 177 -0.98 -6.29 -22.13
N PRO A 178 -0.79 -5.31 -23.04
CA PRO A 178 -0.07 -4.09 -22.71
C PRO A 178 -0.83 -3.27 -21.64
N PRO A 179 -0.13 -2.46 -20.83
CA PRO A 179 -0.75 -1.68 -19.76
C PRO A 179 -1.90 -0.78 -20.21
N GLU A 180 -1.81 -0.22 -21.41
CA GLU A 180 -2.81 0.65 -22.01
C GLU A 180 -4.13 -0.08 -22.21
N GLU A 181 -4.10 -1.29 -22.79
CA GLU A 181 -5.28 -2.12 -23.00
C GLU A 181 -5.87 -2.58 -21.66
N MET A 182 -5.03 -3.01 -20.72
CA MET A 182 -5.49 -3.47 -19.42
C MET A 182 -6.16 -2.35 -18.61
N GLY A 183 -5.58 -1.14 -18.67
CA GLY A 183 -6.14 0.06 -18.05
C GLY A 183 -7.48 0.47 -18.67
N ALA A 184 -7.57 0.46 -20.01
CA ALA A 184 -8.81 0.76 -20.73
C ALA A 184 -9.94 -0.23 -20.38
N ILE A 185 -9.63 -1.54 -20.35
CA ILE A 185 -10.60 -2.57 -19.96
C ILE A 185 -11.06 -2.36 -18.51
N CYS A 186 -10.14 -2.10 -17.58
CA CYS A 186 -10.49 -1.86 -16.18
C CYS A 186 -11.38 -0.62 -16.02
N PHE A 187 -11.06 0.45 -16.73
CA PHE A 187 -11.86 1.67 -16.77
C PHE A 187 -13.30 1.40 -17.27
N GLN A 188 -13.45 0.63 -18.34
CA GLN A 188 -14.75 0.27 -18.90
C GLN A 188 -15.57 -0.64 -17.96
N LEU A 189 -14.96 -1.69 -17.41
CA LEU A 189 -15.64 -2.65 -16.54
C LEU A 189 -16.11 -2.03 -15.21
N THR A 190 -15.46 -0.94 -14.78
CA THR A 190 -15.77 -0.26 -13.52
C THR A 190 -16.70 0.96 -13.69
N ALA A 191 -17.19 1.24 -14.90
CA ALA A 191 -17.95 2.45 -15.20
C ALA A 191 -19.14 2.70 -14.25
N SER A 192 -20.00 1.70 -14.01
CA SER A 192 -21.18 1.85 -13.14
C SER A 192 -20.83 2.16 -11.68
N MET A 193 -19.73 1.59 -11.18
CA MET A 193 -19.23 1.84 -9.83
C MET A 193 -18.72 3.28 -9.72
N ARG A 194 -17.99 3.75 -10.74
CA ARG A 194 -17.47 5.11 -10.79
C ARG A 194 -18.58 6.15 -10.94
N ASP A 195 -19.60 5.86 -11.75
CA ASP A 195 -20.77 6.74 -11.90
C ASP A 195 -21.49 6.93 -10.56
N GLU A 196 -21.73 5.85 -9.81
CA GLU A 196 -22.34 5.91 -8.49
C GLU A 196 -21.51 6.74 -7.49
N LEU A 197 -20.18 6.63 -7.58
CA LEU A 197 -19.26 7.40 -6.72
C LEU A 197 -19.12 8.86 -7.16
N GLY A 198 -19.26 9.15 -8.46
CA GLY A 198 -19.09 10.46 -9.07
C GLY A 198 -20.31 11.40 -8.96
N ARG A 199 -21.54 10.86 -8.84
CA ARG A 199 -22.77 11.68 -8.74
C ARG A 199 -22.73 12.73 -7.64
N VAL A 200 -22.10 12.44 -6.50
CA VAL A 200 -22.00 13.37 -5.37
C VAL A 200 -21.04 14.54 -5.63
N ALA A 201 -19.99 14.33 -6.44
CA ALA A 201 -19.08 15.41 -6.82
C ALA A 201 -19.77 16.44 -7.73
N ALA A 202 -20.72 16.00 -8.56
CA ALA A 202 -21.51 16.87 -9.45
C ALA A 202 -22.65 17.60 -8.72
N ASP A 203 -23.34 16.94 -7.78
CA ASP A 203 -24.43 17.54 -7.00
C ASP A 203 -23.96 18.65 -6.04
N ARG A 204 -22.66 18.69 -5.71
CA ARG A 204 -22.05 19.72 -4.84
C ARG A 204 -21.47 20.93 -5.59
N GLY A 205 -21.61 21.00 -6.92
CA GLY A 205 -21.24 22.18 -7.72
C GLY A 205 -19.78 22.60 -7.58
N PHE A 206 -18.88 21.85 -8.22
CA PHE A 206 -17.51 22.30 -8.52
C PHE A 206 -17.37 22.64 -10.00
#